data_AF-A0A3C1WPM2-F1
#
_entry.id   AF-A0A3C1WPM2-F1
#
_cell.length_a   1.000
_cell.length_b   1.000
_cell.length_c   1.000
_cell.angle_alpha   90.00
_cell.angle_beta   90.00
_cell.angle_gamma   90.00
#
_symmetry.space_group_name_H-M   'P 1'
#
loop_
_entity.id
_entity.type
_entity.pdbx_description
1 polymer ?
#
loop_
_entity_poly.entity_id
_entity_poly.type
_entity_poly.pdbx_seq_one_letter_code
_entity_poly.pdbx_strand_id
1 'polypeptide(L)'
;MKRIFLSLIIVFAHYTLFTFLLVTLNLSKCSAQASNSGGFRHYTVSSGLSNNKVYCILQDYKGMMWFGTEDGLNSFDGYSFYQYKYNPGDSFSISNTIIRCMMEDEEHNLWIGTDDGLNVFNPA
;
A
#
# COMPACT_ATOMS: atom_id res chain seq x y z
N MET A 1 34.06 -59.67 -13.94
CA MET A 1 33.23 -59.16 -12.82
C MET A 1 33.79 -57.89 -12.15
N LYS A 2 35.07 -57.81 -11.74
CA LYS A 2 35.62 -56.63 -11.03
C LYS A 2 35.54 -55.28 -11.79
N ARG A 3 35.70 -55.27 -13.11
CA ARG A 3 35.66 -54.03 -13.93
C ARG A 3 34.27 -53.40 -14.03
N ILE A 4 33.21 -54.22 -14.08
CA ILE A 4 31.82 -53.75 -14.14
C ILE A 4 31.41 -53.15 -12.80
N PHE A 5 31.83 -53.79 -11.70
CA PHE A 5 31.58 -53.29 -10.33
C PHE A 5 32.24 -51.93 -10.08
N LEU A 6 33.48 -51.74 -10.52
CA LEU A 6 34.19 -50.46 -10.40
C LEU A 6 33.52 -49.36 -11.25
N SER A 7 33.07 -49.69 -12.46
CA SER A 7 32.36 -48.74 -13.32
C SER A 7 31.02 -48.29 -12.75
N LEU A 8 30.25 -49.19 -12.12
CA LEU A 8 28.99 -48.87 -11.44
C LEU A 8 29.19 -47.93 -10.24
N ILE A 9 30.25 -48.15 -9.45
CA ILE A 9 30.59 -47.27 -8.32
C ILE A 9 30.96 -45.87 -8.80
N ILE A 10 31.72 -45.76 -9.89
CA ILE A 10 32.10 -44.47 -10.46
C ILE A 10 30.88 -43.71 -10.97
N VAL A 11 29.97 -44.37 -11.69
CA VAL A 11 28.73 -43.75 -12.21
C VAL A 11 27.83 -43.30 -11.05
N PHE A 12 27.69 -44.13 -10.02
CA PHE A 12 26.92 -43.79 -8.82
C PHE A 12 27.52 -42.59 -8.08
N ALA A 13 28.85 -42.57 -7.90
CA ALA A 13 29.57 -41.47 -7.25
C ALA A 13 29.40 -40.14 -8.01
N HIS A 14 29.45 -40.17 -9.35
CA HIS A 14 29.21 -38.98 -10.19
C HIS A 14 27.76 -38.50 -10.09
N TYR A 15 26.79 -39.41 -10.07
CA TYR A 15 25.38 -39.06 -9.91
C TYR A 15 25.09 -38.43 -8.53
N THR A 16 25.69 -38.96 -7.47
CA THR A 16 25.59 -38.38 -6.13
C THR A 16 26.29 -37.02 -6.02
N LEU A 17 27.45 -36.83 -6.66
CA LEU A 17 28.12 -35.53 -6.69
C LEU A 17 27.32 -34.49 -7.48
N PHE A 18 26.72 -34.91 -8.61
CA PHE A 18 25.95 -34.03 -9.47
C PHE A 18 24.64 -33.59 -8.81
N THR A 19 23.93 -34.51 -8.15
CA THR A 19 22.73 -34.18 -7.38
C THR A 19 23.06 -33.30 -6.18
N PHE A 20 24.17 -33.54 -5.48
CA PHE A 20 24.64 -32.67 -4.41
C PHE A 20 24.99 -31.25 -4.92
N LEU A 21 25.68 -31.15 -6.06
CA LEU A 21 26.00 -29.87 -6.71
C LEU A 21 24.72 -29.10 -7.09
N LEU A 22 23.73 -29.77 -7.67
CA LEU A 22 22.42 -29.19 -8.00
C LEU A 22 21.64 -28.71 -6.76
N VAL A 23 21.71 -29.42 -5.64
CA VAL A 23 21.08 -29.01 -4.37
C VAL A 23 21.78 -27.77 -3.80
N THR A 24 23.11 -27.69 -3.86
CA THR A 24 23.87 -26.52 -3.36
C THR A 24 23.70 -25.26 -4.23
N LEU A 25 23.50 -25.41 -5.54
CA LEU A 25 23.22 -24.29 -6.46
C LEU A 25 21.84 -23.65 -6.24
N ASN A 26 20.88 -24.37 -5.66
CA ASN A 26 19.54 -23.85 -5.34
C ASN A 26 19.44 -23.19 -3.94
N LEU A 27 20.45 -23.38 -3.08
CA LEU A 27 20.46 -22.82 -1.71
C LEU A 27 21.04 -21.39 -1.64
N SER A 28 21.53 -20.83 -2.75
CA SER A 28 22.33 -19.59 -2.71
C SER A 28 21.61 -18.32 -3.17
N LYS A 29 20.28 -18.28 -3.22
CA LYS A 29 19.55 -17.02 -3.50
C LYS A 29 18.35 -16.81 -2.58
N CYS A 30 18.62 -16.76 -1.29
CA CYS A 30 17.86 -15.89 -0.40
C CYS A 30 18.77 -14.71 -0.04
N SER A 31 18.88 -13.74 -0.94
CA SER A 31 19.23 -12.41 -0.46
C SER A 31 18.01 -11.92 0.29
N ALA A 32 18.05 -11.97 1.62
CA ALA A 32 17.25 -11.06 2.42
C ALA A 32 17.74 -9.65 2.07
N GLN A 33 17.18 -9.05 1.03
CA GLN A 33 17.32 -7.61 0.82
C GLN A 33 16.47 -6.95 1.88
N ALA A 34 17.05 -6.82 3.07
CA ALA A 34 16.70 -5.73 3.96
C ALA A 34 17.20 -4.43 3.32
N SER A 35 16.53 -3.98 2.24
CA SER A 35 16.64 -2.60 1.80
C SER A 35 15.57 -1.77 2.51
N ASN A 36 15.53 -1.86 3.85
CA ASN A 36 14.87 -0.86 4.66
C ASN A 36 15.89 0.21 5.04
N SER A 37 16.43 0.90 4.03
CA SER A 37 16.84 2.28 4.27
C SER A 37 15.55 3.07 4.42
N GLY A 38 15.09 3.24 5.67
CA GLY A 38 13.91 4.04 5.97
C GLY A 38 14.02 5.40 5.29
N GLY A 39 13.04 5.73 4.46
CA GLY A 39 12.99 6.97 3.71
C GLY A 39 11.57 7.52 3.76
N PHE A 40 11.44 8.84 3.86
CA PHE A 40 10.15 9.49 3.76
C PHE A 40 9.84 9.79 2.30
N ARG A 41 8.66 9.38 1.84
CA ARG A 41 8.09 9.90 0.61
C ARG A 41 7.22 11.10 0.96
N HIS A 42 7.47 12.21 0.28
CA HIS A 42 6.71 13.44 0.49
C HIS A 42 5.57 13.53 -0.51
N TYR A 43 4.35 13.70 -0.01
CA TYR A 43 3.17 14.04 -0.79
C TYR A 43 2.74 15.45 -0.42
N THR A 44 2.66 16.33 -1.40
CA THR A 44 2.32 17.75 -1.22
C THR A 44 1.26 18.17 -2.23
N VAL A 45 0.93 19.45 -2.28
CA VAL A 45 0.07 20.00 -3.34
C VAL A 45 0.58 19.67 -4.75
N SER A 46 1.90 19.64 -4.99
CA SER A 46 2.44 19.25 -6.30
C SER A 46 2.22 17.78 -6.64
N SER A 47 1.90 16.94 -5.65
CA SER A 47 1.58 15.53 -5.81
C SER A 47 0.10 15.26 -6.03
N GLY A 48 -0.75 16.30 -5.95
CA GLY A 48 -2.21 16.20 -6.08
C GLY A 48 -2.98 16.32 -4.77
N LEU A 49 -2.32 16.51 -3.63
CA LEU A 49 -3.01 16.82 -2.37
C LEU A 49 -3.66 18.22 -2.44
N SER A 50 -4.84 18.40 -1.88
CA SER A 50 -5.55 19.67 -1.98
C SER A 50 -4.94 20.80 -1.14
N ASN A 51 -4.29 20.48 -0.01
CA ASN A 51 -3.59 21.43 0.85
C ASN A 51 -2.49 20.71 1.66
N ASN A 52 -1.38 21.39 1.97
CA ASN A 52 -0.29 20.82 2.75
C ASN A 52 -0.59 20.67 4.26
N LYS A 53 -1.64 21.32 4.77
CA LYS A 53 -2.11 21.15 6.15
C LYS A 53 -3.11 19.99 6.23
N VAL A 54 -2.64 18.84 6.72
CA VAL A 54 -3.46 17.65 6.96
C VAL A 54 -3.85 17.60 8.44
N TYR A 55 -5.14 17.52 8.73
CA TYR A 55 -5.67 17.47 10.11
C TYR A 55 -6.01 16.06 10.57
N CYS A 56 -6.48 15.21 9.66
CA CYS A 56 -6.88 13.84 9.97
C CYS A 56 -6.61 12.90 8.80
N ILE A 57 -6.37 11.63 9.13
CA ILE A 57 -6.07 10.55 8.19
C ILE A 57 -6.92 9.35 8.58
N LEU A 58 -7.48 8.66 7.60
CA LEU A 58 -8.21 7.41 7.79
C LEU A 58 -7.89 6.46 6.63
N GLN A 59 -7.84 5.16 6.88
CA GLN A 59 -7.87 4.15 5.82
C GLN A 59 -9.24 3.51 5.86
N ASP A 60 -9.92 3.42 4.72
CA ASP A 60 -11.22 2.76 4.66
C ASP A 60 -11.10 1.24 4.51
N TYR A 61 -12.23 0.53 4.61
CA TYR A 61 -12.28 -0.93 4.47
C TYR A 61 -11.79 -1.46 3.11
N LYS A 62 -11.81 -0.65 2.04
CA LYS A 62 -11.29 -1.00 0.71
C LYS A 62 -9.79 -0.75 0.60
N GLY A 63 -9.17 -0.16 1.63
CA GLY A 63 -7.75 0.18 1.67
C GLY A 63 -7.42 1.54 1.07
N MET A 64 -8.41 2.35 0.68
CA MET A 64 -8.21 3.72 0.21
C MET A 64 -7.76 4.59 1.39
N MET A 65 -6.76 5.44 1.15
CA MET A 65 -6.32 6.40 2.15
C MET A 65 -7.09 7.71 1.99
N TRP A 66 -7.63 8.21 3.08
CA TRP A 66 -8.38 9.46 3.17
C TRP A 66 -7.60 10.49 3.99
N PHE A 67 -7.55 11.73 3.49
CA PHE A 67 -6.85 12.84 4.12
C PHE A 67 -7.77 14.06 4.19
N GLY A 68 -8.10 14.46 5.43
CA GLY A 68 -8.82 15.70 5.69
C GLY A 68 -7.84 16.86 5.82
N THR A 69 -8.04 17.92 5.04
CA THR A 69 -7.12 19.07 4.98
C THR A 69 -7.82 20.39 5.28
N GLU A 70 -7.05 21.48 5.30
CA GLU A 70 -7.61 22.85 5.39
C GLU A 70 -8.42 23.26 4.14
N ASP A 71 -8.21 22.60 3.01
CA ASP A 71 -8.93 22.89 1.77
C ASP A 71 -9.39 21.60 1.09
N GLY A 72 -10.25 20.84 1.75
CA GLY A 72 -11.00 19.73 1.20
C GLY A 72 -10.59 18.35 1.73
N LEU A 73 -11.38 17.36 1.33
CA LEU A 73 -11.16 15.95 1.58
C LEU A 73 -10.43 15.32 0.38
N ASN A 74 -9.46 14.45 0.63
CA ASN A 74 -8.70 13.79 -0.43
C ASN A 74 -8.79 12.27 -0.24
N SER A 75 -9.06 11.53 -1.32
CA SER A 75 -8.84 10.08 -1.39
C SER A 75 -7.59 9.75 -2.19
N PHE A 76 -6.91 8.67 -1.84
CA PHE A 76 -5.66 8.25 -2.43
C PHE A 76 -5.58 6.73 -2.55
N ASP A 77 -5.46 6.26 -3.79
CA ASP A 77 -5.45 4.84 -4.15
C ASP A 77 -4.05 4.19 -4.12
N GLY A 78 -3.02 4.95 -3.71
CA GLY A 78 -1.62 4.55 -3.79
C GLY A 78 -0.88 5.16 -4.99
N TYR A 79 -1.59 5.68 -5.98
CA TYR A 79 -1.06 6.24 -7.22
C TYR A 79 -1.43 7.71 -7.40
N SER A 80 -2.70 8.06 -7.17
CA SER A 80 -3.28 9.37 -7.47
C SER A 80 -4.23 9.85 -6.40
N PHE A 81 -4.29 11.17 -6.22
CA PHE A 81 -5.24 11.82 -5.34
C PHE A 81 -6.49 12.24 -6.10
N TYR A 82 -7.65 12.07 -5.49
CA TYR A 82 -8.89 12.72 -5.89
C TYR A 82 -9.34 13.69 -4.80
N GLN A 83 -9.78 14.89 -5.20
CA GLN A 83 -10.12 15.98 -4.29
C GLN A 83 -11.62 16.23 -4.26
N TYR A 84 -12.22 16.16 -3.08
CA TYR A 84 -13.59 16.60 -2.82
C TYR A 84 -13.53 18.00 -2.21
N LYS A 85 -14.09 18.97 -2.91
CA LYS A 85 -14.06 20.39 -2.54
C LYS A 85 -15.48 20.87 -2.21
N TYR A 86 -15.55 21.87 -1.34
CA TYR A 86 -16.81 22.58 -1.11
C TYR A 86 -17.20 23.34 -2.37
N ASN A 87 -18.46 23.19 -2.78
CA ASN A 87 -19.05 23.96 -3.84
C ASN A 87 -20.45 24.46 -3.40
N PRO A 88 -20.65 25.77 -3.17
CA PRO A 88 -21.93 26.30 -2.72
C PRO A 88 -23.08 26.09 -3.73
N GLY A 89 -22.77 25.80 -4.99
CA GLY A 89 -23.75 25.49 -6.03
C GLY A 89 -24.15 24.01 -6.10
N ASP A 90 -23.53 23.14 -5.30
CA ASP A 90 -23.76 21.70 -5.31
C ASP A 90 -24.04 21.18 -3.90
N SER A 91 -25.29 20.79 -3.67
CA SER A 91 -25.76 20.26 -2.39
C SER A 91 -25.17 18.90 -2.03
N PHE A 92 -24.52 18.21 -2.97
CA PHE A 92 -23.83 16.94 -2.72
C PHE A 92 -22.32 17.13 -2.44
N SER A 93 -21.82 18.36 -2.51
CA SER A 93 -20.45 18.68 -2.11
C SER A 93 -20.30 18.73 -0.59
N ILE A 94 -19.06 18.65 -0.11
CA ILE A 94 -18.75 18.77 1.33
C ILE A 94 -19.20 20.12 1.88
N SER A 95 -19.77 20.16 3.08
CA SER A 95 -20.37 21.39 3.63
C SER A 95 -19.40 22.54 3.90
N ASN A 96 -18.10 22.26 4.07
CA ASN A 96 -17.05 23.26 4.32
C ASN A 96 -15.69 22.71 3.86
N THR A 97 -14.74 23.60 3.56
CA THR A 97 -13.40 23.23 3.09
C THR A 97 -12.52 22.62 4.18
N ILE A 98 -12.70 23.00 5.45
CA ILE A 98 -11.82 22.55 6.54
C ILE A 98 -12.36 21.23 7.10
N ILE A 99 -11.58 20.16 6.94
CA ILE A 99 -11.91 18.83 7.46
C ILE A 99 -11.16 18.58 8.76
N ARG A 100 -11.88 18.35 9.86
CA ARG A 100 -11.30 18.20 11.21
C ARG A 100 -11.12 16.75 11.63
N CYS A 101 -12.09 15.91 11.32
CA CYS A 101 -12.07 14.51 11.72
C CYS A 101 -12.83 13.64 10.71
N MET A 102 -12.51 12.35 10.71
CA MET A 102 -13.15 11.34 9.89
C MET A 102 -13.31 10.06 10.70
N MET A 103 -14.37 9.31 10.40
CA MET A 103 -14.62 7.99 10.96
C MET A 103 -15.41 7.15 9.95
N GLU A 104 -15.06 5.89 9.81
CA GLU A 104 -15.86 4.92 9.06
C GLU A 104 -16.77 4.16 10.04
N ASP A 105 -18.03 3.98 9.69
CA ASP A 105 -18.98 3.16 10.46
C ASP A 105 -19.01 1.68 10.01
N GLU A 106 -19.82 0.86 10.68
CA GLU A 106 -19.95 -0.56 10.38
C GLU A 106 -20.65 -0.85 9.03
N GLU A 107 -21.35 0.13 8.48
CA GLU A 107 -21.98 0.05 7.15
C GLU A 107 -21.06 0.59 6.05
N HIS A 108 -19.80 0.90 6.39
CA HIS A 108 -18.80 1.47 5.51
C HIS A 108 -19.13 2.88 4.98
N ASN A 109 -19.98 3.62 5.68
CA ASN A 109 -20.14 5.04 5.40
C ASN A 109 -19.00 5.81 6.05
N LEU A 110 -18.47 6.79 5.32
CA LEU A 110 -17.45 7.69 5.80
C LEU A 110 -18.11 8.95 6.37
N TRP A 111 -17.98 9.14 7.67
CA TRP A 111 -18.43 10.33 8.39
C TRP A 111 -17.31 11.36 8.43
N ILE A 112 -17.60 12.59 8.00
CA ILE A 112 -16.62 13.68 7.87
C ILE A 112 -17.09 14.89 8.67
N GLY A 113 -16.35 15.22 9.73
CA GLY A 113 -16.56 16.43 10.52
C GLY A 113 -15.83 17.62 9.91
N THR A 114 -16.58 18.67 9.61
CA THR A 114 -16.09 19.95 9.10
C THR A 114 -16.38 21.07 10.09
N ASP A 115 -15.85 22.27 9.85
CA ASP A 115 -16.13 23.42 10.70
C ASP A 115 -17.62 23.85 10.69
N ASP A 116 -18.40 23.46 9.67
CA ASP A 116 -19.82 23.78 9.55
C ASP A 116 -20.75 22.58 9.82
N GLY A 117 -20.22 21.42 10.23
CA GLY A 117 -21.05 20.30 10.67
C GLY A 117 -20.55 18.93 10.23
N LEU A 118 -21.48 18.00 10.03
CA LEU A 118 -21.21 16.59 9.76
C LEU A 118 -21.71 16.20 8.37
N ASN A 119 -20.85 15.55 7.60
CA ASN A 119 -21.16 15.01 6.28
C ASN A 119 -21.07 13.49 6.32
N VAL A 120 -21.87 12.82 5.50
CA VAL A 120 -21.77 11.38 5.28
C VAL A 120 -21.48 11.13 3.80
N PHE A 121 -20.45 10.35 3.52
CA PHE A 121 -20.07 9.92 2.18
C PHE A 121 -20.24 8.42 2.08
N ASN A 122 -20.94 7.96 1.05
CA ASN A 122 -21.08 6.54 0.76
C ASN A 122 -20.11 6.15 -0.38
N PRO A 123 -18.97 5.50 -0.05
CA PRO A 123 -18.04 4.97 -1.04
C PRO A 123 -18.62 3.67 -1.63
N ALA A 124 -19.60 3.78 -2.53
CA ALA A 124 -20.23 2.67 -3.26
C ALA A 124 -19.22 1.56 -3.63
#